data_AF-A0A2M7KI64-F1
#
_entry.id   AF-A0A2M7KI64-F1
#
_cell.length_a   1.000
_cell.length_b   1.000
_cell.length_c   1.000
_cell.angle_alpha   90.00
_cell.angle_beta   90.00
_cell.angle_gamma   90.00
#
_symmetry.space_group_name_H-M   'P 1'
#
loop_
_entity.id
_entity.type
_entity.pdbx_description
1 polymer ?
#
loop_
_entity_poly.entity_id
_entity_poly.type
_entity_poly.pdbx_seq_one_letter_code
_entity_poly.pdbx_strand_id
1 'polypeptide(L)'
;MNERKVHAVSNWQALMLVLLRVAIGWHFLREGMIKLSKPNWSCAEYLQVSTGPLSPAFKALATGGGEALLTVEDIKDLPGLATSLANMDDPLAVRFQEKMHDDTLLMADMVASGSPPHAKLPAKLTADLNSLLKGEVPYTEKTAKLFAKIDLPKALKRQALGNPQGQKRVEVNRRILSAVYPKHLPALKTNKLLPLANFTTKWGLTLVGLGLMLGACTRLAALGGMGFLVLFYLALPPWPETMQGIDTMTQLAHPLWTALRQPGREGNYLFIDKNFVEFLALGVIGAFNTGRMMGLDSVLGPLARRLCPCGKRPKSDGDEPTPAA
;
A
#
# COMPACT_ATOMS: atom_id res chain seq x y z
N MET A 1 -24.94 21.22 -46.03
CA MET A 1 -24.84 20.99 -44.58
C MET A 1 -24.51 19.51 -44.40
N ASN A 2 -23.27 19.19 -44.03
CA ASN A 2 -22.75 17.82 -44.06
C ASN A 2 -23.23 17.07 -42.82
N GLU A 3 -24.20 16.18 -42.99
CA GLU A 3 -24.65 15.21 -41.99
C GLU A 3 -23.43 14.41 -41.51
N ARG A 4 -22.89 14.76 -40.34
CA ARG A 4 -21.88 13.94 -39.66
C ARG A 4 -22.55 12.61 -39.32
N LYS A 5 -22.38 11.61 -40.18
CA LYS A 5 -22.63 10.20 -39.87
C LYS A 5 -21.78 9.86 -38.64
N VAL A 6 -22.39 9.92 -37.46
CA VAL A 6 -21.79 9.33 -36.26
C VAL A 6 -21.79 7.84 -36.55
N HIS A 7 -20.63 7.27 -36.87
CA HIS A 7 -20.51 5.84 -37.16
C HIS A 7 -21.04 5.06 -35.95
N ALA A 8 -22.21 4.46 -36.12
CA ALA A 8 -22.81 3.61 -35.11
C ALA A 8 -21.88 2.40 -34.91
N VAL A 9 -21.50 2.16 -33.65
CA VAL A 9 -20.66 1.01 -33.28
C VAL A 9 -21.43 -0.27 -33.62
N SER A 10 -20.81 -1.19 -34.36
CA SER A 10 -21.43 -2.48 -34.70
C SER A 10 -21.75 -3.28 -33.44
N ASN A 11 -22.81 -4.10 -33.47
CA ASN A 11 -23.15 -5.00 -32.35
C ASN A 11 -21.96 -5.88 -31.92
N TRP A 12 -21.11 -6.27 -32.87
CA TRP A 12 -19.90 -7.04 -32.57
C TRP A 12 -18.86 -6.20 -31.83
N GLN A 13 -18.62 -4.97 -32.27
CA GLN A 13 -17.72 -4.03 -31.59
C GLN A 13 -18.23 -3.70 -30.19
N ALA A 14 -19.56 -3.51 -30.04
CA ALA A 14 -20.21 -3.31 -28.76
C ALA A 14 -19.98 -4.50 -27.82
N LEU A 15 -20.18 -5.72 -28.30
CA LEU A 15 -19.94 -6.94 -27.53
C LEU A 15 -18.47 -7.05 -27.08
N MET A 16 -17.51 -6.84 -27.99
CA MET A 16 -16.08 -6.89 -27.66
C MET A 16 -15.70 -5.83 -26.61
N LEU A 17 -16.25 -4.62 -26.72
CA LEU A 17 -16.02 -3.55 -25.74
C LEU A 17 -16.61 -3.89 -24.36
N VAL A 18 -17.77 -4.57 -24.32
CA VAL A 18 -18.37 -5.05 -23.07
C VAL A 18 -17.53 -6.16 -22.46
N LEU A 19 -17.06 -7.13 -23.26
CA LEU A 19 -16.18 -8.19 -22.77
C LEU A 19 -14.87 -7.64 -22.23
N LEU A 20 -14.25 -6.69 -22.93
CA LEU A 20 -13.06 -5.99 -22.46
C LEU A 20 -13.34 -5.29 -21.12
N ARG A 21 -14.46 -4.58 -21.00
CA ARG A 21 -14.88 -3.92 -19.75
C ARG A 21 -15.01 -4.90 -18.59
N VAL A 22 -15.70 -6.03 -18.82
CA VAL A 22 -15.91 -7.06 -17.80
C VAL A 22 -14.58 -7.73 -17.42
N ALA A 23 -13.71 -8.02 -18.38
CA ALA A 23 -12.40 -8.64 -18.14
C ALA A 23 -11.50 -7.74 -17.29
N ILE A 24 -11.39 -6.45 -17.64
CA ILE A 24 -10.61 -5.48 -16.85
C ILE A 24 -11.26 -5.26 -15.46
N GLY A 25 -12.58 -5.14 -15.41
CA GLY A 25 -13.32 -5.01 -14.16
C GLY A 25 -13.09 -6.21 -13.22
N TRP A 26 -13.11 -7.42 -13.75
CA TRP A 26 -12.80 -8.64 -13.01
C TRP A 26 -11.38 -8.61 -12.43
N HIS A 27 -10.41 -8.15 -13.22
CA HIS A 27 -9.03 -8.05 -12.76
C HIS A 27 -8.89 -7.12 -11.55
N PHE A 28 -9.43 -5.89 -11.65
CA PHE A 28 -9.44 -4.93 -10.54
C PHE A 28 -10.19 -5.45 -9.31
N LEU A 29 -11.34 -6.10 -9.54
CA LEU A 29 -12.15 -6.66 -8.46
C LEU A 29 -11.41 -7.77 -7.72
N ARG A 30 -10.82 -8.70 -8.47
CA ARG A 30 -10.01 -9.79 -7.90
C ARG A 30 -8.85 -9.23 -7.07
N GLU A 31 -8.15 -8.23 -7.60
CA GLU A 31 -7.05 -7.57 -6.91
C GLU A 31 -7.49 -6.87 -5.62
N GLY A 32 -8.65 -6.22 -5.61
CA GLY A 32 -9.23 -5.61 -4.40
C GLY A 32 -9.69 -6.64 -3.38
N MET A 33 -10.38 -7.69 -3.82
CA MET A 33 -10.90 -8.76 -2.96
C MET A 33 -9.78 -9.52 -2.25
N ILE A 34 -8.69 -9.87 -2.94
CA ILE A 34 -7.52 -10.53 -2.32
C ILE A 34 -6.94 -9.65 -1.19
N LYS A 35 -6.96 -8.33 -1.35
CA LYS A 35 -6.45 -7.38 -0.34
C LYS A 35 -7.43 -7.18 0.82
N LEU A 36 -8.73 -7.30 0.58
CA LEU A 36 -9.77 -7.30 1.62
C LEU A 36 -9.73 -8.57 2.46
N SER A 37 -9.55 -9.74 1.84
CA SER A 37 -9.49 -11.04 2.53
C SER A 37 -8.26 -11.23 3.40
N LYS A 38 -7.24 -10.38 3.26
CA LYS A 38 -6.02 -10.41 4.09
C LYS A 38 -6.19 -9.45 5.29
N PRO A 39 -6.39 -9.96 6.53
CA PRO A 39 -6.65 -9.12 7.70
C PRO A 39 -5.50 -8.13 7.98
N ASN A 40 -4.27 -8.57 7.76
CA ASN A 40 -3.08 -7.76 8.03
C ASN A 40 -2.49 -7.05 6.79
N TRP A 41 -3.17 -7.06 5.63
CA TRP A 41 -2.66 -6.40 4.43
C TRP A 41 -2.38 -4.90 4.63
N SER A 42 -1.29 -4.43 4.04
CA SER A 42 -0.84 -3.04 4.01
C SER A 42 -0.14 -2.73 2.69
N CYS A 43 -0.29 -1.52 2.16
CA CYS A 43 0.49 -1.01 1.03
C CYS A 43 1.87 -0.51 1.44
N ALA A 44 2.19 -0.45 2.75
CA ALA A 44 3.47 0.05 3.25
C ALA A 44 4.68 -0.63 2.59
N GLU A 45 4.64 -1.96 2.43
CA GLU A 45 5.74 -2.72 1.81
C GLU A 45 5.95 -2.32 0.35
N TYR A 46 4.85 -2.16 -0.39
CA TYR A 46 4.89 -1.71 -1.78
C TYR A 46 5.46 -0.29 -1.90
N LEU A 47 5.11 0.60 -0.97
CA LEU A 47 5.57 1.99 -0.96
C LEU A 47 7.04 2.13 -0.52
N GLN A 48 7.53 1.28 0.38
CA GLN A 48 8.93 1.31 0.84
C GLN A 48 9.93 0.90 -0.23
N VAL A 49 9.57 -0.05 -1.08
CA VAL A 49 10.42 -0.49 -2.19
C VAL A 49 10.26 0.37 -3.44
N SER A 50 9.49 1.47 -3.37
CA SER A 50 9.27 2.37 -4.50
C SER A 50 10.60 2.94 -5.03
N THR A 51 10.76 2.88 -6.35
CA THR A 51 11.96 3.33 -7.08
C THR A 51 11.67 4.45 -8.06
N GLY A 52 10.39 4.79 -8.28
CA GLY A 52 10.00 5.83 -9.22
C GLY A 52 10.27 7.27 -8.73
N PRO A 53 9.88 8.28 -9.53
CA PRO A 53 10.19 9.70 -9.28
C PRO A 53 9.58 10.25 -7.99
N LEU A 54 8.49 9.64 -7.51
CA LEU A 54 7.82 10.01 -6.26
C LEU A 54 8.23 9.10 -5.08
N SER A 55 9.33 8.35 -5.22
CA SER A 55 9.79 7.43 -4.16
C SER A 55 10.02 8.09 -2.80
N PRO A 56 10.54 9.33 -2.65
CA PRO A 56 10.66 9.94 -1.33
C PRO A 56 9.31 10.14 -0.65
N ALA A 57 8.30 10.58 -1.41
CA ALA A 57 6.95 10.79 -0.90
C ALA A 57 6.27 9.47 -0.53
N PHE A 58 6.44 8.42 -1.35
CA PHE A 58 5.90 7.10 -1.07
C PHE A 58 6.57 6.43 0.13
N LYS A 59 7.90 6.49 0.23
CA LYS A 59 8.63 5.98 1.40
C LYS A 59 8.22 6.73 2.68
N ALA A 60 8.10 8.06 2.63
CA ALA A 60 7.60 8.86 3.76
C ALA A 60 6.16 8.51 4.15
N LEU A 61 5.28 8.25 3.18
CA LEU A 61 3.91 7.78 3.41
C LEU A 61 3.91 6.39 4.07
N ALA A 62 4.82 5.51 3.67
CA ALA A 62 4.93 4.15 4.16
C ALA A 62 5.42 4.07 5.60
N THR A 63 6.38 4.92 5.96
CA THR A 63 6.98 4.96 7.30
C THR A 63 6.19 5.86 8.25
N GLY A 64 5.30 6.70 7.73
CA GLY A 64 4.65 7.70 8.55
C GLY A 64 5.62 8.80 9.01
N GLY A 65 6.62 9.13 8.19
CA GLY A 65 7.60 10.18 8.51
C GLY A 65 8.62 9.80 9.60
N GLY A 66 8.63 8.56 10.07
CA GLY A 66 9.70 7.99 10.91
C GLY A 66 9.92 6.54 10.53
N GLU A 67 11.15 6.15 10.22
CA GLU A 67 11.44 4.78 9.80
C GLU A 67 10.99 3.77 10.88
N ALA A 68 10.28 2.71 10.47
CA ALA A 68 9.87 1.67 11.40
C ALA A 68 11.09 0.90 11.96
N LEU A 69 12.19 0.92 11.20
CA LEU A 69 13.52 0.51 11.62
C LEU A 69 14.22 1.66 12.31
N LEU A 70 15.03 1.32 13.32
CA LEU A 70 15.88 2.25 14.05
C LEU A 70 17.00 2.75 13.13
N THR A 71 17.28 4.05 13.22
CA THR A 71 18.57 4.60 12.78
C THR A 71 19.48 4.83 13.98
N VAL A 72 20.76 5.11 13.75
CA VAL A 72 21.72 5.38 14.84
C VAL A 72 21.28 6.61 15.66
N GLU A 73 20.66 7.58 14.98
CA GLU A 73 20.17 8.83 15.56
C GLU A 73 18.95 8.64 16.48
N ASP A 74 18.22 7.52 16.33
CA ASP A 74 17.10 7.20 17.22
C ASP A 74 17.56 6.78 18.62
N ILE A 75 18.82 6.38 18.78
CA ILE A 75 19.37 5.98 20.08
C ILE A 75 19.83 7.24 20.83
N LYS A 76 18.97 7.76 21.70
CA LYS A 76 19.24 8.99 22.46
C LYS A 76 20.28 8.79 23.56
N ASP A 77 20.27 7.60 24.16
CA ASP A 77 21.12 7.24 25.30
C ASP A 77 21.64 5.81 25.09
N LEU A 78 22.77 5.72 24.40
CA LEU A 78 23.41 4.45 24.07
C LEU A 78 23.87 3.68 25.32
N PRO A 79 24.56 4.29 26.31
CA PRO A 79 24.97 3.56 27.51
C PRO A 79 23.80 3.06 28.34
N GLY A 80 22.76 3.88 28.53
CA GLY A 80 21.57 3.46 29.27
C GLY A 80 20.78 2.36 28.55
N LEU A 81 20.71 2.41 27.21
CA LEU A 81 20.10 1.34 26.42
C LEU A 81 20.90 0.04 26.53
N ALA A 82 22.23 0.09 26.40
CA ALA A 82 23.10 -1.06 26.54
C ALA A 82 22.97 -1.70 27.92
N THR A 83 22.94 -0.88 28.98
CA THR A 83 22.73 -1.35 30.36
C THR A 83 21.35 -2.00 30.54
N SER A 84 20.30 -1.40 29.98
CA SER A 84 18.95 -1.97 30.04
C SER A 84 18.84 -3.29 29.28
N LEU A 85 19.51 -3.39 28.13
CA LEU A 85 19.57 -4.61 27.33
C LEU A 85 20.49 -5.68 27.93
N ALA A 86 21.44 -5.31 28.79
CA ALA A 86 22.29 -6.24 29.54
C ALA A 86 21.57 -6.82 30.78
N ASN A 87 20.48 -6.19 31.23
CA ASN A 87 19.78 -6.58 32.45
C ASN A 87 18.99 -7.89 32.28
N MET A 88 19.42 -8.93 32.98
CA MET A 88 18.78 -10.26 32.97
C MET A 88 17.43 -10.29 33.69
N ASP A 89 17.10 -9.27 34.50
CA ASP A 89 15.78 -9.15 35.12
C ASP A 89 14.71 -8.64 34.13
N ASP A 90 15.11 -8.10 32.97
CA ASP A 90 14.19 -7.67 31.92
C ASP A 90 13.89 -8.84 30.94
N PRO A 91 12.66 -9.36 30.92
CA PRO A 91 12.31 -10.48 30.05
C PRO A 91 12.42 -10.16 28.55
N LEU A 92 12.31 -8.88 28.16
CA LEU A 92 12.52 -8.47 26.77
C LEU A 92 14.01 -8.52 26.43
N ALA A 93 14.86 -8.06 27.34
CA ALA A 93 16.31 -8.07 27.19
C ALA A 93 16.85 -9.49 27.02
N VAL A 94 16.43 -10.44 27.86
CA VAL A 94 16.84 -11.87 27.76
C VAL A 94 16.54 -12.44 26.37
N ARG A 95 15.33 -12.21 25.85
CA ARG A 95 14.95 -12.71 24.51
C ARG A 95 15.68 -12.02 23.37
N PHE A 96 16.11 -10.78 23.59
CA PHE A 96 16.86 -10.03 22.61
C PHE A 96 18.29 -10.53 22.56
N GLN A 97 18.92 -10.75 23.72
CA GLN A 97 20.26 -11.29 23.81
C GLN A 97 20.40 -12.65 23.13
N GLU A 98 19.41 -13.55 23.27
CA GLU A 98 19.41 -14.86 22.59
C GLU A 98 19.55 -14.78 21.05
N LYS A 99 19.22 -13.64 20.45
CA LYS A 99 19.19 -13.44 18.99
C LYS A 99 20.14 -12.33 18.51
N MET A 100 20.87 -11.67 19.40
CA MET A 100 21.88 -10.67 19.06
C MET A 100 23.22 -11.34 18.73
N HIS A 101 24.07 -10.65 17.98
CA HIS A 101 25.42 -11.16 17.73
C HIS A 101 26.28 -11.05 19.00
N ASP A 102 27.10 -12.06 19.28
CA ASP A 102 28.00 -12.12 20.44
C ASP A 102 28.89 -10.87 20.56
N ASP A 103 29.41 -10.37 19.43
CA ASP A 103 30.19 -9.13 19.36
C ASP A 103 29.43 -7.91 19.90
N THR A 104 28.14 -7.80 19.59
CA THR A 104 27.30 -6.69 20.03
C THR A 104 27.04 -6.78 21.53
N LEU A 105 26.79 -8.00 22.02
CA LEU A 105 26.59 -8.27 23.45
C LEU A 105 27.82 -7.95 24.27
N LEU A 106 29.00 -8.37 23.80
CA LEU A 106 30.27 -8.10 24.47
C LEU A 106 30.57 -6.59 24.53
N MET A 107 30.33 -5.86 23.43
CA MET A 107 30.47 -4.41 23.44
C MET A 107 29.44 -3.71 24.34
N ALA A 108 28.21 -4.22 24.43
CA ALA A 108 27.18 -3.69 25.31
C ALA A 108 27.51 -3.94 26.80
N ASP A 109 28.00 -5.13 27.13
CA ASP A 109 28.42 -5.51 28.49
C ASP A 109 29.62 -4.69 28.98
N MET A 110 30.60 -4.42 28.10
CA MET A 110 31.71 -3.51 28.40
C MET A 110 31.22 -2.11 28.77
N VAL A 111 30.22 -1.59 28.06
CA VAL A 111 29.61 -0.27 28.34
C VAL A 111 28.80 -0.29 29.62
N ALA A 112 28.02 -1.36 29.86
CA ALA A 112 27.30 -1.56 31.12
C ALA A 112 28.26 -1.63 32.32
N SER A 113 29.47 -2.17 32.12
CA SER A 113 30.55 -2.23 33.10
C SER A 113 31.33 -0.91 33.29
N GLY A 114 30.91 0.17 32.61
CA GLY A 114 31.50 1.51 32.76
C GLY A 114 32.61 1.86 31.75
N SER A 115 32.87 1.00 30.75
CA SER A 115 33.81 1.33 29.67
C SER A 115 33.20 2.36 28.70
N PRO A 116 34.02 3.21 28.06
CA PRO A 116 33.52 4.12 27.04
C PRO A 116 32.97 3.34 25.83
N PRO A 117 31.86 3.82 25.22
CA PRO A 117 31.24 3.12 24.09
C PRO A 117 32.17 3.08 22.88
N HIS A 118 32.34 1.87 22.34
CA HIS A 118 33.11 1.67 21.12
C HIS A 118 32.42 2.34 19.92
N ALA A 119 33.19 2.94 19.01
CA ALA A 119 32.66 3.70 17.86
C ALA A 119 31.71 2.89 16.94
N LYS A 120 31.87 1.56 16.91
CA LYS A 120 31.03 0.65 16.10
C LYS A 120 29.75 0.16 16.82
N LEU A 121 29.64 0.35 18.14
CA LEU A 121 28.53 -0.14 18.94
C LEU A 121 27.17 0.42 18.48
N PRO A 122 27.00 1.72 18.19
CA PRO A 122 25.71 2.26 17.76
C PRO A 122 25.18 1.59 16.48
N ALA A 123 26.06 1.42 15.48
CA ALA A 123 25.71 0.82 14.20
C ALA A 123 25.38 -0.68 14.34
N LYS A 124 26.20 -1.43 15.09
CA LYS A 124 25.95 -2.86 15.34
C LYS A 124 24.68 -3.10 16.14
N LEU A 125 24.48 -2.36 17.22
CA LEU A 125 23.28 -2.45 18.05
C LEU A 125 22.02 -2.12 17.26
N THR A 126 22.07 -1.07 16.44
CA THR A 126 20.96 -0.70 15.55
C THR A 126 20.64 -1.81 14.55
N ALA A 127 21.66 -2.45 13.95
CA ALA A 127 21.47 -3.54 13.01
C ALA A 127 20.82 -4.78 13.67
N ASP A 128 21.30 -5.16 14.86
CA ASP A 128 20.77 -6.31 15.60
C ASP A 128 19.34 -6.05 16.09
N LEU A 129 19.07 -4.87 16.65
CA LEU A 129 17.71 -4.46 17.00
C LEU A 129 16.80 -4.46 15.77
N ASN A 130 17.26 -3.98 14.62
CA ASN A 130 16.47 -4.01 13.39
C ASN A 130 16.18 -5.43 12.88
N SER A 131 17.13 -6.36 13.04
CA SER A 131 16.91 -7.78 12.76
C SER A 131 15.83 -8.37 13.68
N LEU A 132 15.89 -8.04 14.98
CA LEU A 132 14.90 -8.42 15.97
C LEU A 132 13.51 -7.84 15.68
N LEU A 133 13.43 -6.57 15.29
CA LEU A 133 12.18 -5.91 14.92
C LEU A 133 11.51 -6.59 13.71
N LYS A 134 12.31 -7.06 12.75
CA LYS A 134 11.83 -7.86 11.61
C LYS A 134 11.44 -9.28 11.98
N GLY A 135 11.94 -9.81 13.10
CA GLY A 135 11.69 -11.15 13.59
C GLY A 135 10.32 -11.35 14.23
N GLU A 136 10.25 -12.27 15.18
CA GLU A 136 9.02 -12.65 15.88
C GLU A 136 8.50 -11.53 16.79
N VAL A 137 7.20 -11.55 17.10
CA VAL A 137 6.61 -10.59 18.04
C VAL A 137 7.01 -10.98 19.46
N PRO A 138 7.65 -10.09 20.25
CA PRO A 138 8.10 -10.42 21.61
C PRO A 138 6.92 -10.58 22.58
N TYR A 139 5.80 -9.92 22.31
CA TYR A 139 4.57 -10.00 23.09
C TYR A 139 3.61 -11.07 22.54
N THR A 140 3.48 -12.17 23.27
CA THR A 140 2.60 -13.33 22.98
C THR A 140 1.79 -13.67 24.22
N GLU A 141 0.76 -14.52 24.10
CA GLU A 141 -0.02 -14.96 25.28
C GLU A 141 0.85 -15.60 26.36
N LYS A 142 1.88 -16.37 25.94
CA LYS A 142 2.84 -17.00 26.86
C LYS A 142 3.72 -15.98 27.58
N THR A 143 4.13 -14.92 26.88
CA THR A 143 4.97 -13.85 27.44
C THR A 143 4.17 -12.72 28.08
N ALA A 144 2.84 -12.69 27.97
CA ALA A 144 2.01 -11.60 28.50
C ALA A 144 2.21 -11.38 30.01
N LYS A 145 2.48 -12.45 30.77
CA LYS A 145 2.80 -12.39 32.20
C LYS A 145 4.12 -11.68 32.48
N LEU A 146 5.09 -11.77 31.58
CA LEU A 146 6.42 -11.14 31.70
C LEU A 146 6.32 -9.61 31.55
N PHE A 147 5.38 -9.13 30.73
CA PHE A 147 5.09 -7.71 30.55
C PHE A 147 4.11 -7.14 31.60
N ALA A 148 3.76 -7.89 32.66
CA ALA A 148 2.77 -7.44 33.64
C ALA A 148 3.18 -6.17 34.39
N LYS A 149 4.49 -5.92 34.55
CA LYS A 149 5.05 -4.71 35.16
C LYS A 149 5.12 -3.51 34.20
N ILE A 150 4.90 -3.73 32.90
CA ILE A 150 5.05 -2.70 31.85
C ILE A 150 3.66 -2.25 31.41
N ASP A 151 3.37 -0.94 31.54
CA ASP A 151 2.09 -0.37 31.11
C ASP A 151 2.02 -0.19 29.59
N LEU A 152 1.77 -1.30 28.89
CA LEU A 152 1.53 -1.28 27.45
C LEU A 152 0.05 -0.91 27.14
N PRO A 153 -0.20 0.01 26.20
CA PRO A 153 -1.54 0.37 25.76
C PRO A 153 -2.37 -0.85 25.34
N LYS A 154 -3.64 -0.92 25.77
CA LYS A 154 -4.56 -2.04 25.45
C LYS A 154 -4.66 -2.31 23.93
N ALA A 155 -4.66 -1.25 23.12
CA ALA A 155 -4.68 -1.36 21.66
C ALA A 155 -3.43 -2.06 21.10
N LEU A 156 -2.25 -1.79 21.67
CA LEU A 156 -0.98 -2.38 21.25
C LEU A 156 -0.89 -3.86 21.64
N LYS A 157 -1.37 -4.22 22.84
CA LYS A 157 -1.50 -5.63 23.26
C LYS A 157 -2.37 -6.43 22.28
N ARG A 158 -3.52 -5.87 21.88
CA ARG A 158 -4.40 -6.50 20.87
C ARG A 158 -3.72 -6.66 19.51
N GLN A 159 -2.99 -5.64 19.07
CA GLN A 159 -2.27 -5.70 17.80
C GLN A 159 -1.16 -6.76 17.79
N ALA A 160 -0.44 -6.90 18.90
CA ALA A 160 0.60 -7.92 19.05
C ALA A 160 0.02 -9.34 19.06
N LEU A 161 -1.10 -9.56 19.76
CA LEU A 161 -1.81 -10.85 19.79
C LEU A 161 -2.47 -11.22 18.45
N GLY A 162 -2.78 -10.23 17.61
CA GLY A 162 -3.39 -10.42 16.27
C GLY A 162 -2.46 -10.98 15.19
N ASN A 163 -1.32 -11.56 15.57
CA ASN A 163 -0.28 -12.09 14.68
C ASN A 163 0.05 -11.15 13.49
N PRO A 164 0.57 -9.94 13.77
CA PRO A 164 0.86 -8.97 12.72
C PRO A 164 1.93 -9.53 11.78
N GLN A 165 1.74 -9.34 10.48
CA GLN A 165 2.67 -9.82 9.45
C GLN A 165 3.33 -8.64 8.74
N GLY A 166 4.52 -8.90 8.21
CA GLY A 166 5.23 -7.94 7.37
C GLY A 166 5.57 -6.64 8.09
N GLN A 167 5.38 -5.50 7.44
CA GLN A 167 5.67 -4.19 8.03
C GLN A 167 4.88 -3.88 9.32
N LYS A 168 3.63 -4.34 9.44
CA LYS A 168 2.86 -4.16 10.68
C LYS A 168 3.52 -4.88 11.86
N ARG A 169 4.23 -5.99 11.61
CA ARG A 169 5.00 -6.69 12.65
C ARG A 169 6.13 -5.82 13.16
N VAL A 170 6.89 -5.24 12.23
CA VAL A 170 8.00 -4.33 12.53
C VAL A 170 7.49 -3.11 13.31
N GLU A 171 6.38 -2.50 12.87
CA GLU A 171 5.75 -1.37 13.54
C GLU A 171 5.30 -1.71 14.97
N VAL A 172 4.63 -2.85 15.16
CA VAL A 172 4.19 -3.33 16.47
C VAL A 172 5.40 -3.61 17.37
N ASN A 173 6.42 -4.30 16.86
CA ASN A 173 7.64 -4.58 17.60
C ASN A 173 8.36 -3.28 18.00
N ARG A 174 8.44 -2.30 17.10
CA ARG A 174 9.06 -1.00 17.36
C ARG A 174 8.30 -0.19 18.41
N ARG A 175 6.96 -0.28 18.40
CA ARG A 175 6.09 0.37 19.40
C ARG A 175 6.18 -0.32 20.76
N ILE A 176 6.30 -1.65 20.81
CA ILE A 176 6.58 -2.37 22.05
C ILE A 176 7.94 -1.91 22.59
N LEU A 177 8.97 -1.90 21.74
CA LEU A 177 10.33 -1.55 22.13
C LEU A 177 10.44 -0.12 22.69
N SER A 178 9.83 0.85 22.01
CA SER A 178 9.79 2.25 22.49
C SER A 178 8.91 2.44 23.73
N ALA A 179 7.90 1.59 23.95
CA ALA A 179 7.11 1.61 25.18
C ALA A 179 7.85 1.00 26.37
N VAL A 180 8.72 0.01 26.13
CA VAL A 180 9.56 -0.60 27.18
C VAL A 180 10.75 0.32 27.54
N TYR A 181 11.39 0.95 26.55
CA TYR A 181 12.55 1.83 26.76
C TYR A 181 12.28 3.29 26.34
N PRO A 182 11.32 3.99 26.96
CA PRO A 182 10.89 5.33 26.54
C PRO A 182 11.97 6.41 26.77
N LYS A 183 12.91 6.17 27.69
CA LYS A 183 14.03 7.10 27.97
C LYS A 183 15.09 7.05 26.87
N HIS A 184 15.32 5.89 26.28
CA HIS A 184 16.42 5.65 25.34
C HIS A 184 15.99 5.74 23.88
N LEU A 185 14.72 5.45 23.59
CA LEU A 185 14.20 5.38 22.22
C LEU A 185 12.98 6.29 22.04
N PRO A 186 12.89 7.06 20.94
CA PRO A 186 11.71 7.86 20.64
C PRO A 186 10.50 6.96 20.35
N ALA A 187 9.32 7.46 20.71
CA ALA A 187 8.06 6.86 20.32
C ALA A 187 7.90 6.94 18.79
N LEU A 188 7.51 5.82 18.18
CA LEU A 188 7.24 5.79 16.74
C LEU A 188 6.03 6.67 16.41
N LYS A 189 6.23 7.70 15.58
CA LYS A 189 5.15 8.54 15.08
C LYS A 189 4.39 7.76 13.99
N THR A 190 3.12 7.43 14.26
CA THR A 190 2.24 6.81 13.27
C THR A 190 1.41 7.89 12.56
N ASN A 191 1.56 8.02 11.25
CA ASN A 191 0.75 8.96 10.46
C ASN A 191 -0.64 8.41 10.15
N LYS A 192 -1.66 9.29 10.18
CA LYS A 192 -3.03 8.96 9.75
C LYS A 192 -3.15 8.64 8.25
N LEU A 193 -2.13 8.95 7.45
CA LEU A 193 -2.14 8.80 6.00
C LEU A 193 -1.96 7.34 5.53
N LEU A 194 -1.20 6.52 6.25
CA LEU A 194 -0.99 5.11 5.85
C LEU A 194 -2.28 4.27 5.97
N PRO A 195 -3.05 4.35 7.07
CA PRO A 195 -4.37 3.70 7.14
C PRO A 195 -5.32 4.17 6.04
N LEU A 196 -5.29 5.45 5.69
CA LEU A 196 -6.08 6.00 4.58
C LEU A 196 -5.64 5.40 3.24
N ALA A 197 -4.34 5.35 2.96
CA ALA A 197 -3.82 4.72 1.75
C ALA A 197 -4.23 3.24 1.66
N ASN A 198 -4.12 2.50 2.77
CA ASN A 198 -4.58 1.12 2.87
C ASN A 198 -6.08 0.97 2.55
N PHE A 199 -6.90 1.85 3.13
CA PHE A 199 -8.34 1.87 2.89
C PHE A 199 -8.65 2.16 1.42
N THR A 200 -8.03 3.21 0.87
CA THR A 200 -8.20 3.64 -0.52
C THR A 200 -7.77 2.57 -1.50
N THR A 201 -6.64 1.89 -1.30
CA THR A 201 -6.22 0.81 -2.22
C THR A 201 -7.16 -0.39 -2.15
N LYS A 202 -7.61 -0.80 -0.96
CA LYS A 202 -8.54 -1.94 -0.81
C LYS A 202 -9.88 -1.63 -1.47
N TRP A 203 -10.53 -0.55 -1.05
CA TRP A 203 -11.87 -0.21 -1.50
C TRP A 203 -11.89 0.40 -2.89
N GLY A 204 -10.90 1.21 -3.24
CA GLY A 204 -10.80 1.83 -4.56
C GLY A 204 -10.71 0.80 -5.67
N LEU A 205 -9.83 -0.21 -5.55
CA LEU A 205 -9.73 -1.29 -6.54
C LEU A 205 -11.03 -2.11 -6.62
N THR A 206 -11.61 -2.46 -5.48
CA THR A 206 -12.88 -3.22 -5.41
C THR A 206 -14.04 -2.45 -6.05
N LEU A 207 -14.22 -1.17 -5.71
CA LEU A 207 -15.31 -0.34 -6.23
C LEU A 207 -15.14 -0.03 -7.72
N VAL A 208 -13.91 0.23 -8.18
CA VAL A 208 -13.61 0.37 -9.61
C VAL A 208 -13.93 -0.92 -10.35
N GLY A 209 -13.49 -2.07 -9.84
CA GLY A 209 -13.77 -3.37 -10.44
C GLY A 209 -15.27 -3.68 -10.53
N LEU A 210 -16.02 -3.47 -9.43
CA LEU A 210 -17.47 -3.64 -9.41
C LEU A 210 -18.18 -2.68 -10.37
N GLY A 211 -17.78 -1.40 -10.39
CA GLY A 211 -18.35 -0.41 -11.30
C GLY A 211 -18.16 -0.78 -12.77
N LEU A 212 -16.97 -1.27 -13.13
CA LEU A 212 -16.69 -1.75 -14.49
C LEU A 212 -17.45 -3.04 -14.82
N MET A 213 -17.53 -4.01 -13.91
CA MET A 213 -18.26 -5.26 -14.16
C MET A 213 -19.77 -5.02 -14.35
N LEU A 214 -20.39 -4.30 -13.42
CA LEU A 214 -21.82 -3.98 -13.46
C LEU A 214 -22.17 -2.96 -14.56
N GLY A 215 -21.17 -2.25 -15.08
CA GLY A 215 -21.39 -1.16 -16.01
C GLY A 215 -22.05 0.04 -15.34
N ALA A 216 -21.75 0.30 -14.07
CA ALA A 216 -22.25 1.39 -13.25
C ALA A 216 -21.16 2.46 -13.07
N CYS A 217 -21.50 3.72 -13.33
CA CYS A 217 -20.58 4.86 -13.33
C CYS A 217 -19.30 4.58 -14.13
N THR A 218 -19.40 3.96 -15.31
CA THR A 218 -18.24 3.35 -16.00
C THR A 218 -17.14 4.34 -16.32
N ARG A 219 -17.49 5.60 -16.60
CA ARG A 219 -16.51 6.67 -16.84
C ARG A 219 -15.72 7.02 -15.59
N LEU A 220 -16.40 7.15 -14.45
CA LEU A 220 -15.73 7.42 -13.17
C LEU A 220 -14.89 6.22 -12.73
N ALA A 221 -15.41 5.00 -12.93
CA ALA A 221 -14.67 3.78 -12.64
C ALA A 221 -13.42 3.66 -13.53
N ALA A 222 -13.52 3.97 -14.82
CA ALA A 222 -12.39 3.97 -15.74
C ALA A 222 -11.34 5.02 -15.37
N LEU A 223 -11.75 6.26 -15.09
CA LEU A 223 -10.84 7.32 -14.65
C LEU A 223 -10.17 6.98 -13.30
N GLY A 224 -10.93 6.43 -12.36
CA GLY A 224 -10.40 5.97 -11.07
C GLY A 224 -9.39 4.84 -11.24
N GLY A 225 -9.69 3.85 -12.08
CA GLY A 225 -8.79 2.75 -12.41
C GLY A 225 -7.51 3.24 -13.10
N MET A 226 -7.61 4.15 -14.06
CA MET A 226 -6.46 4.79 -14.70
C MET A 226 -5.61 5.54 -13.68
N GLY A 227 -6.24 6.28 -12.76
CA GLY A 227 -5.53 6.96 -11.66
C GLY A 227 -4.75 6.00 -10.76
N PHE A 228 -5.34 4.86 -10.37
CA PHE A 228 -4.64 3.82 -9.61
C PHE A 228 -3.43 3.25 -10.37
N LEU A 229 -3.60 2.95 -11.66
CA LEU A 229 -2.52 2.40 -12.48
C LEU A 229 -1.38 3.39 -12.64
N VAL A 230 -1.68 4.68 -12.83
CA VAL A 230 -0.65 5.73 -12.85
C VAL A 230 0.09 5.80 -11.52
N LEU A 231 -0.61 5.75 -10.38
CA LEU A 231 0.05 5.74 -9.07
C LEU A 231 0.96 4.52 -8.88
N PHE A 232 0.55 3.33 -9.33
CA PHE A 232 1.38 2.13 -9.28
C PHE A 232 2.58 2.20 -10.23
N TYR A 233 2.38 2.72 -11.43
CA TYR A 233 3.44 2.93 -12.40
C TYR A 233 4.47 3.96 -11.90
N LEU A 234 4.02 5.03 -11.22
CA LEU A 234 4.89 6.04 -10.61
C LEU A 234 5.62 5.52 -9.36
N ALA A 235 5.04 4.56 -8.64
CA ALA A 235 5.70 3.95 -7.49
C ALA A 235 6.79 2.96 -7.92
N LEU A 236 6.48 2.12 -8.90
CA LEU A 236 7.36 1.04 -9.37
C LEU A 236 7.31 0.97 -10.92
N PRO A 237 8.07 1.85 -11.61
CA PRO A 237 8.12 1.82 -13.06
C PRO A 237 8.74 0.50 -13.56
N PRO A 238 8.30 -0.05 -14.70
CA PRO A 238 8.83 -1.28 -15.28
C PRO A 238 10.16 -1.00 -16.01
N TRP A 239 11.15 -0.46 -15.31
CA TRP A 239 12.48 -0.26 -15.89
C TRP A 239 13.30 -1.55 -15.88
N PRO A 240 14.27 -1.69 -16.80
CA PRO A 240 15.28 -2.73 -16.74
C PRO A 240 16.00 -2.74 -15.39
N GLU A 241 16.26 -3.93 -14.85
CA GLU A 241 16.81 -4.11 -13.50
C GLU A 241 18.14 -3.37 -13.29
N THR A 242 18.93 -3.23 -14.36
CA THR A 242 20.20 -2.49 -14.38
C THR A 242 20.05 -0.98 -14.14
N MET A 243 18.89 -0.40 -14.44
CA MET A 243 18.63 1.04 -14.27
C MET A 243 18.06 1.37 -12.89
N GLN A 244 17.63 0.37 -12.11
CA GLN A 244 17.03 0.59 -10.80
C GLN A 244 18.05 0.59 -9.65
N GLY A 245 19.34 0.36 -9.95
CA GLY A 245 20.40 0.34 -8.93
C GLY A 245 20.25 -0.79 -7.91
N ILE A 246 19.49 -1.84 -8.23
CA ILE A 246 19.34 -3.04 -7.42
C ILE A 246 20.56 -3.90 -7.71
N ASP A 247 21.52 -3.89 -6.80
CA ASP A 247 22.71 -4.72 -6.85
C ASP A 247 22.35 -6.21 -6.78
N THR A 248 23.04 -7.02 -7.56
CA THR A 248 22.80 -8.47 -7.71
C THR A 248 22.87 -9.25 -6.38
N MET A 249 23.50 -8.67 -5.34
CA MET A 249 23.52 -9.20 -3.96
C MET A 249 22.14 -9.12 -3.28
N THR A 250 21.32 -8.11 -3.57
CA THR A 250 19.94 -8.00 -3.04
C THR A 250 19.00 -9.04 -3.68
N GLN A 251 19.36 -9.57 -4.85
CA GLN A 251 18.61 -10.57 -5.60
C GLN A 251 18.62 -11.96 -4.92
N LEU A 252 19.66 -12.28 -4.16
CA LEU A 252 19.78 -13.52 -3.38
C LEU A 252 19.27 -13.38 -1.94
N ALA A 253 19.21 -12.16 -1.38
CA ALA A 253 18.92 -11.94 0.04
C ALA A 253 17.45 -11.60 0.37
N HIS A 254 16.56 -11.34 -0.59
CA HIS A 254 15.19 -10.95 -0.28
C HIS A 254 14.13 -11.91 -0.86
N PRO A 255 13.75 -12.98 -0.12
CA PRO A 255 12.59 -13.82 -0.46
C PRO A 255 11.28 -13.04 -0.58
N LEU A 256 11.25 -11.79 -0.10
CA LEU A 256 10.07 -10.93 -0.08
C LEU A 256 9.95 -10.06 -1.36
N TRP A 257 11.00 -9.91 -2.18
CA TRP A 257 10.91 -9.34 -3.54
C TRP A 257 10.35 -10.37 -4.54
N THR A 258 10.75 -11.64 -4.40
CA THR A 258 10.20 -12.77 -5.16
C THR A 258 8.78 -13.16 -4.76
N ALA A 259 8.30 -12.77 -3.57
CA ALA A 259 6.93 -13.01 -3.12
C ALA A 259 5.94 -11.85 -3.44
N LEU A 260 6.42 -10.59 -3.51
CA LEU A 260 5.62 -9.43 -3.94
C LEU A 260 5.57 -9.30 -5.48
N ARG A 261 6.60 -9.78 -6.18
CA ARG A 261 6.55 -10.09 -7.60
C ARG A 261 5.72 -11.38 -7.71
N GLN A 262 4.59 -11.38 -8.40
CA GLN A 262 3.92 -12.64 -8.71
C GLN A 262 4.98 -13.59 -9.30
N PRO A 263 5.10 -14.85 -8.83
CA PRO A 263 6.05 -15.79 -9.41
C PRO A 263 5.72 -15.89 -10.91
N GLY A 264 6.65 -15.45 -11.76
CA GLY A 264 6.45 -15.36 -13.21
C GLY A 264 6.14 -13.96 -13.75
N ARG A 265 7.00 -12.94 -13.50
CA ARG A 265 7.14 -11.89 -14.52
C ARG A 265 7.67 -12.56 -15.79
N GLU A 266 6.85 -12.57 -16.84
CA GLU A 266 7.22 -13.04 -18.16
C GLU A 266 8.23 -12.03 -18.76
N GLY A 267 9.52 -12.22 -18.49
CA GLY A 267 10.60 -11.54 -19.23
C GLY A 267 10.86 -10.05 -18.93
N ASN A 268 11.77 -9.49 -19.73
CA ASN A 268 12.24 -8.10 -19.68
C ASN A 268 11.22 -7.16 -20.35
N TYR A 269 10.31 -6.60 -19.57
CA TYR A 269 9.42 -5.54 -20.03
C TYR A 269 10.23 -4.25 -20.09
N LEU A 270 10.70 -3.85 -21.28
CA LEU A 270 11.48 -2.62 -21.40
C LEU A 270 10.66 -1.39 -20.96
N PHE A 271 9.34 -1.40 -21.21
CA PHE A 271 8.39 -0.33 -20.85
C PHE A 271 6.91 -0.76 -20.76
N ILE A 272 6.51 -1.85 -21.44
CA ILE A 272 5.10 -2.27 -21.53
C ILE A 272 4.86 -3.41 -20.55
N ASP A 273 4.20 -3.11 -19.44
CA ASP A 273 3.74 -4.10 -18.48
C ASP A 273 2.21 -4.27 -18.54
N LYS A 274 1.70 -5.23 -17.77
CA LYS A 274 0.27 -5.47 -17.65
C LYS A 274 -0.52 -4.22 -17.23
N ASN A 275 0.03 -3.43 -16.30
CA ASN A 275 -0.62 -2.21 -15.83
C ASN A 275 -0.77 -1.19 -16.96
N PHE A 276 0.23 -1.07 -17.83
CA PHE A 276 0.17 -0.19 -19.01
C PHE A 276 -0.91 -0.64 -20.01
N VAL A 277 -1.00 -1.95 -20.29
CA VAL A 277 -2.05 -2.50 -21.18
C VAL A 277 -3.45 -2.27 -20.58
N GLU A 278 -3.62 -2.47 -19.28
CA GLU A 278 -4.87 -2.19 -18.57
C GLU A 278 -5.24 -0.71 -18.59
N PHE A 279 -4.25 0.19 -18.49
CA PHE A 279 -4.45 1.63 -18.59
C PHE A 279 -5.00 2.04 -19.96
N LEU A 280 -4.42 1.51 -21.04
CA LEU A 280 -4.92 1.78 -22.40
C LEU A 280 -6.33 1.21 -22.61
N ALA A 281 -6.59 0.00 -22.11
CA ALA A 281 -7.92 -0.61 -22.17
C ALA A 281 -8.98 0.23 -21.45
N LEU A 282 -8.66 0.76 -20.26
CA LEU A 282 -9.52 1.69 -19.53
C LEU A 282 -9.73 3.00 -20.30
N GLY A 283 -8.70 3.50 -20.99
CA GLY A 283 -8.81 4.66 -21.88
C GLY A 283 -9.83 4.44 -23.00
N VAL A 284 -9.79 3.27 -23.64
CA VAL A 284 -10.79 2.87 -24.64
C VAL A 284 -12.19 2.77 -24.02
N ILE A 285 -12.33 2.09 -22.89
CA ILE A 285 -13.62 1.97 -22.17
C ILE A 285 -14.20 3.34 -21.80
N GLY A 286 -13.36 4.26 -21.32
CA GLY A 286 -13.74 5.62 -20.95
C GLY A 286 -14.21 6.45 -22.15
N ALA A 287 -13.53 6.32 -23.29
CA ALA A 287 -13.88 7.02 -24.52
C ALA A 287 -15.21 6.54 -25.12
N PHE A 288 -15.42 5.23 -25.21
CA PHE A 288 -16.59 4.64 -25.89
C PHE A 288 -17.85 4.53 -25.02
N ASN A 289 -17.82 5.00 -23.76
CA ASN A 289 -18.96 5.02 -22.83
C ASN A 289 -19.77 3.72 -22.80
N THR A 290 -19.06 2.60 -22.64
CA THR A 290 -19.61 1.24 -22.74
C THR A 290 -20.72 0.95 -21.73
N GLY A 291 -20.82 1.72 -20.63
CA GLY A 291 -21.92 1.64 -19.66
C GLY A 291 -23.30 1.95 -20.27
N ARG A 292 -23.39 2.87 -21.23
CA ARG A 292 -24.66 3.19 -21.91
C ARG A 292 -25.07 2.18 -22.98
N MET A 293 -24.15 1.34 -23.43
CA MET A 293 -24.41 0.33 -24.46
C MET A 293 -25.04 -0.92 -23.86
N MET A 294 -24.39 -1.50 -22.84
CA MET A 294 -24.83 -2.71 -22.14
C MET A 294 -24.27 -2.69 -20.70
N GLY A 295 -24.89 -1.91 -19.82
CA GLY A 295 -24.47 -1.74 -18.43
C GLY A 295 -25.56 -1.07 -17.60
N LEU A 296 -25.42 -1.08 -16.28
CA LEU A 296 -26.41 -0.47 -15.39
C LEU A 296 -26.62 1.04 -15.66
N ASP A 297 -25.62 1.71 -16.23
CA ASP A 297 -25.71 3.11 -16.67
C ASP A 297 -26.76 3.36 -17.76
N SER A 298 -27.12 2.35 -18.56
CA SER A 298 -28.21 2.47 -19.54
C SER A 298 -29.61 2.48 -18.88
N VAL A 299 -29.74 1.84 -17.71
CA VAL A 299 -31.00 1.75 -16.92
C VAL A 299 -31.12 2.90 -15.93
N LEU A 300 -30.03 3.28 -15.26
CA LEU A 300 -30.01 4.35 -14.25
C LEU A 300 -30.06 5.76 -14.87
N GLY A 301 -29.47 5.95 -16.06
CA GLY A 301 -29.45 7.26 -16.72
C GLY A 301 -30.83 7.84 -17.07
N PRO A 302 -31.78 7.05 -17.60
CA PRO A 302 -33.18 7.45 -17.77
C PRO A 302 -33.91 7.68 -16.44
N LEU A 303 -33.66 6.85 -15.42
CA LEU A 303 -34.32 6.93 -14.11
C LEU A 303 -33.90 8.20 -13.34
N ALA A 304 -32.61 8.53 -13.32
CA ALA A 304 -32.09 9.76 -12.74
C ALA A 304 -32.62 11.02 -13.45
N ARG A 305 -32.82 10.95 -14.78
CA ARG A 305 -33.43 12.04 -15.56
C ARG A 305 -34.94 12.20 -15.32
N ARG A 306 -35.63 11.15 -14.87
CA ARG A 306 -37.04 11.22 -14.44
C ARG A 306 -37.20 11.82 -13.04
N LEU A 307 -36.18 11.71 -12.20
CA LEU A 307 -36.17 12.23 -10.82
C LEU A 307 -35.65 13.68 -10.72
N CYS A 308 -34.94 14.19 -11.73
CA CYS A 308 -34.54 15.59 -11.82
C CYS A 308 -35.61 16.46 -12.52
N PRO A 309 -36.18 17.50 -11.87
CA PRO A 309 -37.26 18.33 -12.45
C PRO A 309 -36.84 19.24 -13.62
N CYS A 310 -35.55 19.50 -13.84
CA CYS A 310 -35.08 20.54 -14.76
C CYS A 310 -35.01 20.13 -16.26
N GLY A 311 -35.74 19.08 -16.66
CA GLY A 311 -35.64 18.48 -18.00
C GLY A 311 -36.79 18.76 -18.97
N LYS A 312 -37.70 19.68 -18.70
CA LYS A 312 -38.71 20.08 -19.70
C LYS A 312 -38.07 21.06 -20.68
N ARG A 313 -37.81 20.61 -21.92
CA ARG A 313 -37.46 21.49 -23.05
C ARG A 313 -38.59 22.54 -23.19
N PRO A 314 -38.29 23.85 -23.30
CA PRO A 314 -39.31 24.80 -23.70
C PRO A 314 -39.79 24.46 -25.11
N LYS A 315 -41.10 24.52 -25.31
CA LYS A 315 -41.79 24.32 -26.59
C LYS A 315 -41.29 25.44 -27.53
N SER A 316 -40.86 25.09 -28.74
CA SER A 316 -40.47 26.08 -29.74
C SER A 316 -41.74 26.78 -30.25
N ASP A 317 -42.00 27.98 -29.77
CA ASP A 317 -42.98 28.87 -30.40
C ASP A 317 -42.32 29.49 -31.63
N GLY A 318 -42.71 29.00 -32.80
CA GLY A 318 -42.16 29.41 -34.08
C GLY A 318 -42.95 28.85 -35.25
N ASP A 319 -44.28 28.85 -35.14
CA ASP A 319 -45.18 28.78 -36.29
C ASP A 319 -45.59 30.23 -36.63
N GLU A 320 -44.85 30.88 -37.53
CA GLU A 320 -45.32 32.11 -38.17
C GLU A 320 -46.31 31.74 -39.29
N PRO A 321 -47.51 32.31 -39.33
CA PRO A 321 -48.46 32.05 -40.41
C PRO A 321 -48.03 32.80 -41.68
N THR A 322 -47.91 32.07 -42.79
CA THR A 322 -47.75 32.61 -44.14
C THR A 322 -48.85 33.63 -44.45
N PRO A 323 -48.54 34.86 -44.88
CA PRO A 323 -49.58 35.77 -45.33
C PRO A 323 -50.08 35.34 -46.71
N ALA A 324 -51.39 35.18 -46.84
CA ALA A 324 -52.07 35.06 -48.11
C ALA A 324 -52.15 36.45 -48.77
N ALA A 325 -51.55 36.57 -49.95
CA ALA A 325 -51.90 37.52 -51.01
C ALA A 325 -51.33 37.01 -52.33
#